data_AF-A0A427TWI8-F1
#
_entry.id   AF-A0A427TWI8-F1
#
_cell.length_a   1.000
_cell.length_b   1.000
_cell.length_c   1.000
_cell.angle_alpha   90.00
_cell.angle_beta   90.00
_cell.angle_gamma   90.00
#
_symmetry.space_group_name_H-M   'P 1'
#
loop_
_entity.id
_entity.type
_entity.pdbx_description
1 polymer ?
#
loop_
_entity_poly.entity_id
_entity_poly.type
_entity_poly.pdbx_seq_one_letter_code
_entity_poly.pdbx_strand_id
1 'polypeptide(L)'
;MSEIWLWVVFYLFLMILFIIAIISVIKKRRIAMSMIAILLIISVPMVSLINSIGRPMEMNEFEFLAREFMQGALWAIFAIAGYLYLLVWFILTLKK
;
A
#
# COMPACT_ATOMS: atom_id res chain seq x y z
N MET A 1 20.46 -8.59 -8.54
CA MET A 1 19.46 -8.57 -9.64
C MET A 1 18.34 -9.55 -9.30
N SER A 2 17.25 -9.12 -8.65
CA SER A 2 16.07 -9.98 -8.42
C SER A 2 14.83 -9.26 -7.85
N GLU A 3 14.92 -8.01 -7.37
CA GLU A 3 13.77 -7.35 -6.72
C GLU A 3 12.74 -6.73 -7.67
N ILE A 4 13.08 -6.50 -8.94
CA ILE A 4 12.19 -5.82 -9.91
C ILE A 4 10.86 -6.59 -10.07
N TRP A 5 10.91 -7.92 -10.04
CA TRP A 5 9.71 -8.75 -10.17
C TRP A 5 8.76 -8.61 -8.99
N LEU A 6 9.28 -8.43 -7.76
CA LEU A 6 8.44 -8.18 -6.58
C LEU A 6 7.67 -6.87 -6.75
N TRP A 7 8.33 -5.82 -7.24
CA TRP A 7 7.68 -4.53 -7.54
C TRP A 7 6.61 -4.66 -8.61
N VAL A 8 6.90 -5.38 -9.70
CA VAL A 8 5.90 -5.61 -10.77
C VAL A 8 4.66 -6.31 -10.21
N VAL A 9 4.83 -7.40 -9.46
CA VAL A 9 3.71 -8.13 -8.84
C VAL A 9 2.95 -7.24 -7.85
N PHE A 10 3.67 -6.46 -7.05
CA PHE A 10 3.09 -5.55 -6.07
C PHE A 10 2.25 -4.44 -6.72
N TYR A 11 2.76 -3.77 -7.76
CA TYR A 11 2.02 -2.73 -8.48
C TYR A 11 0.83 -3.31 -9.25
N LEU A 12 0.94 -4.52 -9.82
CA LEU A 12 -0.20 -5.22 -10.42
C LEU A 12 -1.29 -5.52 -9.38
N PHE A 13 -0.90 -5.97 -8.19
CA PHE A 13 -1.84 -6.20 -7.09
C PHE A 13 -2.54 -4.90 -6.66
N LEU A 14 -1.80 -3.80 -6.51
CA LEU A 14 -2.38 -2.49 -6.23
C LEU A 14 -3.34 -2.02 -7.33
N MET A 15 -3.02 -2.29 -8.59
CA MET A 15 -3.91 -1.99 -9.72
C MET A 15 -5.22 -2.78 -9.64
N ILE A 16 -5.17 -4.06 -9.29
CA ILE A 16 -6.37 -4.89 -9.07
C ILE A 16 -7.21 -4.32 -7.92
N LEU A 17 -6.58 -3.97 -6.79
CA LEU A 17 -7.28 -3.35 -5.66
C LEU A 17 -7.95 -2.03 -6.06
N PHE A 18 -7.28 -1.23 -6.89
CA PHE A 18 -7.81 0.04 -7.37
C PHE A 18 -9.07 -0.15 -8.22
N ILE A 19 -9.04 -1.11 -9.16
CA ILE A 19 -10.21 -1.45 -9.98
C ILE A 19 -11.37 -1.92 -9.11
N ILE A 20 -11.11 -2.80 -8.12
CA ILE A 20 -12.14 -3.28 -7.19
C ILE A 20 -12.73 -2.12 -6.38
N ALA A 21 -11.90 -1.16 -5.96
CA ALA A 21 -12.35 -0.01 -5.19
C ALA A 21 -13.27 0.90 -6.02
N ILE A 22 -12.90 1.18 -7.27
CA ILE A 22 -13.73 1.93 -8.21
C ILE A 22 -15.08 1.22 -8.42
N ILE A 23 -15.06 -0.09 -8.70
CA ILE A 23 -16.29 -0.87 -8.89
C ILE A 23 -17.18 -0.82 -7.63
N SER A 24 -16.59 -0.87 -6.44
CA SER A 24 -17.33 -0.80 -5.18
C SER A 24 -18.02 0.56 -4.98
N VAL A 25 -17.34 1.65 -5.33
CA VAL A 25 -17.92 3.01 -5.33
C VAL A 25 -19.06 3.12 -6.35
N ILE A 26 -18.87 2.65 -7.59
CA ILE A 26 -19.90 2.68 -8.64
C ILE A 26 -21.14 1.88 -8.22
N LYS A 27 -20.95 0.71 -7.59
CA LYS A 27 -22.03 -0.14 -7.06
C LYS A 27 -22.64 0.37 -5.76
N LYS A 28 -22.21 1.53 -5.26
CA LYS A 28 -22.64 2.15 -3.99
C LYS A 28 -22.46 1.23 -2.78
N ARG A 29 -21.47 0.32 -2.80
CA ARG A 29 -21.18 -0.60 -1.70
C ARG A 29 -19.98 -0.10 -0.90
N ARG A 30 -20.17 0.09 0.40
CA ARG A 30 -19.09 0.49 1.34
C ARG A 30 -18.28 1.67 0.79
N ILE A 31 -18.99 2.71 0.32
CA ILE A 31 -18.42 3.84 -0.44
C ILE A 31 -17.31 4.52 0.34
N ALA A 32 -17.57 4.87 1.61
CA ALA A 32 -16.58 5.53 2.47
C ALA A 32 -15.29 4.72 2.59
N MET A 33 -15.40 3.41 2.84
CA MET A 33 -14.22 2.54 2.97
C MET A 33 -13.45 2.42 1.64
N SER A 34 -14.18 2.36 0.52
CA SER A 34 -13.58 2.26 -0.82
C SER A 34 -12.90 3.56 -1.25
N MET A 35 -13.43 4.72 -0.86
CA MET A 35 -12.76 6.01 -1.07
C MET A 35 -11.44 6.10 -0.29
N ILE A 36 -11.44 5.68 0.98
CA ILE A 36 -10.19 5.62 1.77
C ILE A 36 -9.19 4.65 1.12
N ALA A 37 -9.65 3.49 0.63
CA ALA A 37 -8.80 2.55 -0.08
C ALA A 37 -8.16 3.18 -1.34
N ILE A 38 -8.94 3.90 -2.15
CA ILE A 38 -8.44 4.64 -3.32
C ILE A 38 -7.32 5.62 -2.93
N LEU A 39 -7.55 6.42 -1.89
CA LEU A 39 -6.55 7.38 -1.39
C LEU A 39 -5.28 6.67 -0.92
N LEU A 40 -5.39 5.56 -0.20
CA LEU A 40 -4.25 4.81 0.32
C LEU A 40 -3.47 4.06 -0.76
N ILE A 41 -4.14 3.53 -1.78
CA ILE A 41 -3.48 2.87 -2.93
C ILE A 41 -2.52 3.82 -3.64
N ILE A 42 -2.83 5.12 -3.67
CA ILE A 42 -1.98 6.13 -4.31
C ILE A 42 -0.97 6.68 -3.31
N SER A 43 -1.43 7.13 -2.15
CA SER A 43 -0.57 7.85 -1.19
C SER A 43 0.48 6.96 -0.55
N VAL A 44 0.17 5.70 -0.22
CA VAL A 44 1.14 4.83 0.47
C VAL A 44 2.35 4.55 -0.41
N PRO A 45 2.22 4.07 -1.67
CA PRO A 45 3.39 3.88 -2.54
C PRO A 45 4.15 5.18 -2.79
N MET A 46 3.47 6.31 -2.98
CA MET A 46 4.15 7.60 -3.17
C MET A 46 4.97 8.01 -1.95
N VAL A 47 4.41 7.91 -0.74
CA VAL A 47 5.11 8.23 0.51
C VAL A 47 6.30 7.28 0.72
N SER A 48 6.11 5.98 0.48
CA SER A 48 7.19 5.00 0.55
C SER A 48 8.31 5.30 -0.45
N LEU A 49 7.97 5.59 -1.71
CA LEU A 49 8.97 5.93 -2.75
C LEU A 49 9.79 7.17 -2.38
N ILE A 50 9.13 8.24 -1.92
CA ILE A 50 9.79 9.49 -1.56
C ILE A 50 10.76 9.28 -0.39
N ASN A 51 10.36 8.53 0.63
CA ASN A 51 11.20 8.30 1.81
C ASN A 51 12.28 7.24 1.59
N SER A 52 12.12 6.37 0.60
CA SER A 52 13.16 5.42 0.17
C SER A 52 14.27 6.08 -0.67
N ILE A 53 14.14 7.35 -1.07
CA ILE A 53 15.22 8.09 -1.74
C ILE A 53 16.39 8.26 -0.76
N GLY A 54 17.57 7.76 -1.13
CA GLY A 54 18.75 7.81 -0.26
C GLY A 54 18.84 6.65 0.74
N ARG A 55 18.00 5.62 0.59
CA ARG A 55 18.13 4.35 1.32
C ARG A 55 19.56 3.78 1.16
N PRO A 56 20.16 3.21 2.23
CA PRO A 56 21.44 2.49 2.13
C PRO A 56 21.40 1.40 1.05
N MET A 57 22.46 1.30 0.22
CA MET A 57 22.49 0.32 -0.88
C MET A 57 22.49 -1.14 -0.43
N GLU A 58 22.95 -1.41 0.79
CA GLU A 58 23.03 -2.76 1.37
C GLU A 58 21.69 -3.26 1.95
N MET A 59 20.66 -2.41 1.97
CA MET A 59 19.37 -2.70 2.58
C MET A 59 18.28 -2.72 1.50
N ASN A 60 17.40 -3.71 1.52
CA ASN A 60 16.24 -3.71 0.62
C ASN A 60 15.11 -2.80 1.15
N GLU A 61 14.05 -2.56 0.36
CA GLU A 61 13.01 -1.58 0.73
C GLU A 61 12.17 -2.05 1.91
N PHE A 62 11.96 -3.36 2.02
CA PHE A 62 11.22 -3.96 3.13
C PHE A 62 11.99 -3.85 4.45
N GLU A 63 13.29 -4.16 4.43
CA GLU A 63 14.18 -3.99 5.58
C GLU A 63 14.28 -2.53 5.99
N PHE A 64 14.36 -1.61 5.02
CA PHE A 64 14.41 -0.19 5.29
C PHE A 64 13.10 0.30 5.94
N LEU A 65 11.95 -0.08 5.37
CA LEU A 65 10.64 0.23 5.95
C LEU A 65 10.50 -0.34 7.37
N ALA A 66 10.93 -1.58 7.60
CA ALA A 66 10.88 -2.23 8.90
C ALA A 66 11.76 -1.51 9.93
N ARG A 67 12.99 -1.15 9.56
CA ARG A 67 13.90 -0.37 10.42
C ARG A 67 13.31 0.98 10.78
N GLU A 68 12.77 1.71 9.80
CA GLU A 68 12.19 3.04 9.99
C GLU A 68 10.92 2.98 10.84
N PHE A 69 10.11 1.93 10.68
CA PHE A 69 8.99 1.65 11.55
C PHE A 69 9.43 1.40 13.00
N MET A 70 10.47 0.59 13.21
CA MET A 70 11.03 0.35 14.56
C MET A 70 11.60 1.62 15.20
N GLN A 71 12.08 2.56 14.39
CA GLN A 71 12.54 3.87 14.86
C GLN A 71 11.39 4.87 15.09
N GLY A 72 10.15 4.49 14.80
CA GLY A 72 8.98 5.33 14.99
C GLY A 72 8.79 6.39 13.90
N ALA A 73 9.37 6.21 12.72
CA ALA A 73 9.21 7.15 11.62
C ALA A 73 7.73 7.21 11.19
N LEU A 74 7.15 8.41 11.22
CA LEU A 74 5.71 8.61 10.96
C LEU A 74 5.30 8.12 9.56
N TRP A 75 6.16 8.29 8.56
CA TRP A 75 5.90 7.83 7.20
C TRP A 75 5.85 6.29 7.12
N ALA A 76 6.69 5.59 7.88
CA ALA A 76 6.73 4.14 7.92
C ALA A 76 5.50 3.58 8.66
N ILE A 77 5.11 4.21 9.77
CA ILE A 77 3.87 3.90 10.49
C ILE A 77 2.65 4.10 9.57
N PHE A 78 2.59 5.24 8.86
CA PHE A 78 1.55 5.53 7.88
C PHE A 78 1.49 4.46 6.78
N ALA A 79 2.65 4.09 6.20
CA ALA A 79 2.70 3.11 5.13
C ALA A 79 2.21 1.73 5.59
N ILE A 80 2.68 1.25 6.75
CA ILE A 80 2.26 -0.03 7.33
C ILE A 80 0.78 -0.02 7.69
N ALA A 81 0.28 1.03 8.34
CA ALA A 81 -1.13 1.17 8.66
C ALA A 81 -2.00 1.20 7.39
N GLY A 82 -1.54 1.87 6.34
CA GLY A 82 -2.22 1.92 5.05
C GLY A 82 -2.28 0.56 4.36
N TYR A 83 -1.17 -0.20 4.34
CA TYR A 83 -1.18 -1.57 3.81
C TYR A 83 -2.10 -2.51 4.60
N LEU A 84 -2.09 -2.41 5.94
CA LEU A 84 -3.01 -3.18 6.79
C LEU A 84 -4.47 -2.82 6.51
N TYR A 85 -4.78 -1.52 6.37
CA TYR A 85 -6.12 -1.09 6.00
C TYR A 85 -6.54 -1.69 4.65
N LEU A 86 -5.68 -1.62 3.62
CA LEU A 86 -5.98 -2.17 2.29
C LEU A 86 -6.24 -3.66 2.35
N LEU A 87 -5.47 -4.41 3.14
CA LEU A 87 -5.67 -5.84 3.36
C LEU A 87 -7.03 -6.13 4.00
N VAL A 88 -7.35 -5.43 5.10
CA VAL A 88 -8.64 -5.59 5.81
C VAL A 88 -9.80 -5.23 4.90
N TRP A 89 -9.73 -4.08 4.20
CA TRP A 89 -10.75 -3.62 3.27
C TRP A 89 -10.97 -4.63 2.13
N PHE A 90 -9.89 -5.19 1.58
CA PHE A 90 -9.98 -6.21 0.52
C PHE A 90 -10.69 -7.48 1.01
N ILE A 91 -10.29 -8.03 2.16
CA ILE A 91 -10.94 -9.20 2.77
C ILE A 91 -12.42 -8.94 3.03
N LEU A 92 -12.74 -7.76 3.57
CA LEU A 92 -14.10 -7.32 3.83
C LEU A 92 -14.91 -7.19 2.54
N THR A 93 -14.31 -6.73 1.44
CA THR A 93 -14.98 -6.57 0.14
C THR A 93 -15.21 -7.91 -0.55
N LEU A 94 -14.35 -8.90 -0.34
CA LEU A 94 -14.54 -10.28 -0.83
C LEU A 94 -15.67 -11.01 -0.10
N LYS A 95 -15.80 -10.78 1.21
CA LYS A 95 -16.93 -11.26 2.00
C LYS A 95 -18.14 -10.36 1.73
N LYS A 96 -18.89 -10.67 0.65
CA LYS A 96 -20.12 -9.99 0.19
C LYS A 96 -20.83 -9.22 1.29
#